data_AF-A0A1H5MH26-F1
#
_entry.id   AF-A0A1H5MH26-F1
#
_cell.length_a   1.000
_cell.length_b   1.000
_cell.length_c   1.000
_cell.angle_alpha   90.00
_cell.angle_beta   90.00
_cell.angle_gamma   90.00
#
_symmetry.space_group_name_H-M   'P 1'
#
loop_
_entity.id
_entity.type
_entity.pdbx_description
1 polymer ?
#
loop_
_entity_poly.entity_id
_entity_poly.type
_entity_poly.pdbx_seq_one_letter_code
_entity_poly.pdbx_strand_id
1 'polypeptide(L)'
;MEGALSAVPSETGGRLRGSRCADCAVAAYPADPACPRCGGPAEPVALSGTGTLWTWTVQRYAPKSPPYVPPAAGFAPFTVGYVELAEGVRVLAVLDIRPEDAEIGMPLTITAGDGVPRATGAVV
;
A
#
# COMPACT_ATOMS: atom_id res chain seq x y z
N MET A 1 -1.83 3.92 23.93
CA MET A 1 -2.20 4.04 22.50
C MET A 1 -1.82 2.73 21.83
N GLU A 2 -2.65 1.72 22.02
CA GLU A 2 -2.49 0.38 21.44
C GLU A 2 -3.51 0.27 20.30
N GLY A 3 -3.29 1.08 19.25
CA GLY A 3 -3.99 0.88 17.99
C GLY A 3 -3.30 -0.30 17.31
N ALA A 4 -3.76 -1.51 17.59
CA ALA A 4 -3.42 -2.65 16.76
C ALA A 4 -3.72 -2.24 15.31
N LEU A 5 -2.69 -2.24 14.46
CA LEU A 5 -2.90 -2.25 13.01
C LEU A 5 -3.89 -3.38 12.78
N SER A 6 -5.13 -3.04 12.45
CA SER A 6 -6.24 -3.98 12.40
C SER A 6 -5.82 -5.15 11.52
N ALA A 7 -5.52 -6.28 12.15
CA ALA A 7 -5.20 -7.53 11.48
C ALA A 7 -6.52 -8.11 10.97
N VAL A 8 -7.09 -7.46 9.97
CA VAL A 8 -8.09 -8.10 9.12
C VAL A 8 -7.30 -9.05 8.22
N PRO A 9 -7.55 -10.37 8.24
CA PRO A 9 -6.86 -11.30 7.37
C PRO A 9 -7.03 -10.85 5.92
N SER A 10 -5.91 -10.65 5.22
CA SER A 10 -5.90 -10.43 3.78
C SER A 10 -6.14 -11.76 3.09
N GLU A 11 -7.18 -11.82 2.25
CA GLU A 11 -7.29 -12.88 1.26
C GLU A 11 -6.18 -12.64 0.23
N THR A 12 -5.30 -13.62 0.00
CA THR A 12 -4.26 -13.55 -1.04
C THR A 12 -4.93 -13.31 -2.39
N GLY A 13 -4.69 -12.16 -3.02
CA GLY A 13 -5.36 -11.73 -4.26
C GLY A 13 -6.55 -10.78 -4.08
N GLY A 14 -6.75 -10.23 -2.88
CA GLY A 14 -7.83 -9.29 -2.59
C GLY A 14 -7.63 -7.87 -3.15
N ARG A 15 -8.74 -7.14 -3.31
CA ARG A 15 -8.72 -5.70 -3.59
C ARG A 15 -8.25 -4.92 -2.36
N LEU A 16 -7.61 -3.77 -2.57
CA LEU A 16 -7.28 -2.85 -1.49
C LEU A 16 -8.57 -2.34 -0.83
N ARG A 17 -8.70 -2.55 0.48
CA ARG A 17 -9.82 -2.05 1.28
C ARG A 17 -9.44 -0.74 1.94
N GLY A 18 -10.09 0.33 1.53
CA GLY A 18 -10.02 1.65 2.15
C GLY A 18 -11.33 2.01 2.84
N SER A 19 -11.45 3.26 3.27
CA SER A 19 -12.72 3.85 3.68
C SER A 19 -12.95 5.20 3.01
N ARG A 20 -14.20 5.65 2.92
CA ARG A 20 -14.57 6.94 2.36
C ARG A 20 -15.58 7.65 3.26
N CYS A 21 -15.33 8.91 3.55
CA CYS A 21 -16.24 9.76 4.31
C CYS A 21 -17.34 10.31 3.40
N ALA A 22 -18.60 10.19 3.82
CA ALA A 22 -19.73 10.77 3.09
C ALA A 22 -19.77 12.30 3.15
N ASP A 23 -19.28 12.90 4.25
CA ASP A 23 -19.39 14.35 4.49
C ASP A 23 -18.33 15.16 3.74
N CYS A 24 -17.07 14.68 3.71
CA CYS A 24 -15.95 15.41 3.11
C CYS A 24 -15.28 14.70 1.93
N ALA A 25 -15.83 13.56 1.51
CA ALA A 25 -15.40 12.74 0.38
C ALA A 25 -13.97 12.17 0.44
N VAL A 26 -13.22 12.39 1.53
CA VAL A 26 -11.86 11.86 1.72
C VAL A 26 -11.88 10.34 1.73
N ALA A 27 -10.99 9.75 0.93
CA ALA A 27 -10.64 8.34 1.00
C ALA A 27 -9.41 8.13 1.90
N ALA A 28 -9.36 6.98 2.56
CA ALA A 28 -8.26 6.58 3.42
C ALA A 28 -7.87 5.12 3.18
N TYR A 29 -6.59 4.81 3.43
CA TYR A 29 -6.05 3.46 3.43
C TYR A 29 -5.02 3.31 4.58
N PRO A 30 -5.04 2.22 5.36
CA PRO A 30 -6.06 1.15 5.37
C PRO A 30 -7.46 1.64 5.74
N ALA A 31 -8.47 0.78 5.56
CA ALA A 31 -9.83 1.11 5.97
C ALA A 31 -9.91 1.43 7.47
N ASP A 32 -10.49 2.59 7.79
CA ASP A 32 -10.75 3.05 9.17
C ASP A 32 -12.19 3.57 9.26
N PRO A 33 -12.95 3.24 10.32
CA PRO A 33 -14.32 3.72 10.49
C PRO A 33 -14.43 5.23 10.79
N ALA A 34 -13.33 5.90 11.11
CA ALA A 34 -13.27 7.34 11.34
C ALA A 34 -12.52 8.05 10.20
N CYS A 35 -13.06 9.18 9.74
CA CYS A 35 -12.43 10.00 8.72
C CYS A 35 -11.18 10.68 9.29
N PRO A 36 -10.00 10.51 8.67
CA PRO A 36 -8.76 11.13 9.15
C PRO A 36 -8.75 12.67 9.00
N ARG A 37 -9.67 13.23 8.20
CA ARG A 37 -9.77 14.68 7.97
C ARG A 37 -10.72 15.39 8.93
N CYS A 38 -11.93 14.87 9.13
CA CYS A 38 -12.97 15.54 9.93
C CYS A 38 -13.37 14.79 11.20
N GLY A 39 -12.88 13.56 11.41
CA GLY A 39 -13.24 12.72 12.56
C GLY A 39 -14.65 12.10 12.51
N GLY A 40 -15.46 12.43 11.49
CA GLY A 40 -16.78 11.83 11.27
C GLY A 40 -16.73 10.38 10.78
N PRO A 41 -17.88 9.70 10.63
CA PRO A 41 -17.92 8.31 10.17
C PRO A 41 -17.40 8.17 8.73
N ALA A 42 -16.73 7.04 8.47
CA ALA A 42 -16.26 6.64 7.15
C ALA A 42 -16.67 5.19 6.86
N GLU A 43 -17.15 4.96 5.64
CA GLU A 43 -17.65 3.66 5.22
C GLU A 43 -16.58 2.88 4.44
N PRO A 44 -16.43 1.56 4.64
CA PRO A 44 -15.49 0.75 3.89
C PRO A 44 -15.77 0.77 2.38
N VAL A 45 -14.71 0.90 1.57
CA VAL A 45 -14.77 0.88 0.11
C VAL A 45 -13.66 0.01 -0.48
N ALA A 46 -13.90 -0.57 -1.66
CA ALA A 46 -12.84 -1.13 -2.48
C ALA A 46 -12.18 -0.01 -3.28
N LEU A 47 -10.86 0.13 -3.17
CA LEU A 47 -10.09 1.06 -3.98
C LEU A 47 -9.81 0.46 -5.36
N SER A 48 -9.61 1.33 -6.34
CA SER A 48 -9.40 1.01 -7.76
C SER A 48 -8.26 0.02 -8.02
N GLY A 49 -7.21 0.08 -7.21
CA GLY A 49 -6.02 -0.78 -7.36
C GLY A 49 -5.17 -0.43 -8.58
N THR A 50 -5.40 0.71 -9.22
CA THR A 50 -4.59 1.22 -10.34
C THR A 50 -4.21 2.66 -10.08
N GLY A 51 -2.99 3.02 -10.47
CA GLY A 51 -2.46 4.35 -10.18
C GLY A 51 -1.11 4.59 -10.83
N THR A 52 -0.42 5.62 -10.36
CA THR A 52 0.91 6.00 -10.86
C THR A 52 1.94 5.92 -9.76
N LEU A 53 3.18 5.54 -10.12
CA LEU A 53 4.30 5.57 -9.19
C LEU A 53 4.61 7.01 -8.75
N TRP A 54 4.30 7.36 -7.50
CA TRP A 54 4.51 8.70 -6.97
C TRP A 54 5.97 8.94 -6.56
N THR A 55 6.56 7.98 -5.85
CA THR A 55 7.99 7.97 -5.48
C THR A 55 8.41 6.55 -5.15
N TRP A 56 9.72 6.29 -5.14
CA TRP A 56 10.27 4.97 -4.83
C TRP A 56 11.68 5.04 -4.26
N THR A 57 12.10 3.93 -3.65
CA THR A 57 13.45 3.69 -3.17
C THR A 57 13.77 2.20 -3.19
N VAL A 58 15.02 1.85 -2.89
CA VAL A 58 15.45 0.46 -2.70
C VAL A 58 15.78 0.26 -1.22
N GLN A 59 15.09 -0.68 -0.58
CA GLN A 59 15.51 -1.18 0.72
C GLN A 59 16.76 -2.04 0.50
N ARG A 60 17.95 -1.48 0.69
CA ARG A 60 19.23 -2.18 0.42
C ARG A 60 19.76 -3.00 1.58
N TYR A 61 19.27 -2.74 2.79
CA TYR A 61 19.73 -3.38 4.01
C TYR A 61 18.55 -3.97 4.77
N ALA A 62 18.81 -5.01 5.55
CA ALA A 62 17.79 -5.56 6.44
C ALA A 62 17.28 -4.46 7.41
N PRO A 63 15.95 -4.36 7.63
CA PRO A 63 15.43 -3.54 8.71
C PRO A 63 16.01 -3.97 10.07
N LYS A 64 16.01 -3.07 11.04
CA LYS A 64 16.54 -3.37 12.38
C LYS A 64 15.67 -4.43 13.07
N SER A 65 16.32 -5.42 13.66
CA SER A 65 15.68 -6.42 14.52
C SER A 65 15.86 -6.05 16.00
N PRO A 66 14.82 -6.24 16.84
CA PRO A 66 13.40 -6.49 16.53
C PRO A 66 12.66 -5.22 16.03
N PRO A 67 11.47 -5.33 15.37
CA PRO A 67 10.62 -6.50 15.19
C PRO A 67 10.86 -7.27 13.87
N TYR A 68 11.80 -6.83 13.04
CA TYR A 68 12.08 -7.53 11.78
C TYR A 68 12.59 -8.96 12.03
N VAL A 69 11.92 -9.93 11.42
CA VAL A 69 12.34 -11.34 11.40
C VAL A 69 12.84 -11.63 9.98
N PRO A 70 14.16 -11.88 9.80
CA PRO A 70 14.69 -12.17 8.47
C PRO A 70 14.11 -13.49 7.93
N PRO A 71 13.83 -13.56 6.62
CA PRO A 71 13.49 -14.83 5.97
C PRO A 71 14.61 -15.87 6.16
N ALA A 72 14.26 -17.15 6.12
CA ALA A 72 15.23 -18.24 6.25
C ALA A 72 16.36 -18.18 5.19
N ALA A 73 16.05 -17.67 4.00
CA ALA A 73 17.01 -17.45 2.91
C ALA A 73 17.90 -16.20 3.10
N GLY A 74 17.71 -15.45 4.19
CA GLY A 74 18.35 -14.15 4.41
C GLY A 74 17.59 -12.98 3.77
N PHE A 75 18.06 -11.77 4.06
CA PHE A 75 17.52 -10.55 3.48
C PHE A 75 18.01 -10.36 2.04
N ALA A 76 17.09 -10.05 1.13
CA ALA A 76 17.40 -9.61 -0.23
C ALA A 76 16.87 -8.17 -0.43
N PRO A 77 17.64 -7.27 -1.07
CA PRO A 77 17.14 -5.95 -1.42
C PRO A 77 15.88 -6.00 -2.28
N PHE A 78 14.97 -5.06 -2.06
CA PHE A 78 13.74 -4.93 -2.84
C PHE A 78 13.38 -3.47 -3.10
N THR A 79 12.70 -3.23 -4.21
CA THR A 79 12.15 -1.92 -4.56
C THR A 79 10.85 -1.71 -3.79
N VAL A 80 10.66 -0.53 -3.23
CA VAL A 80 9.44 -0.12 -2.54
C VAL A 80 9.05 1.27 -3.01
N GLY A 81 7.76 1.52 -3.15
CA GLY A 81 7.26 2.81 -3.62
C GLY A 81 5.86 3.12 -3.15
N TYR A 82 5.49 4.40 -3.30
CA TYR A 82 4.12 4.85 -3.11
C TYR A 82 3.41 4.92 -4.45
N VAL A 83 2.26 4.26 -4.55
CA VAL A 83 1.36 4.34 -5.71
C VAL A 83 0.23 5.31 -5.37
N GLU A 84 0.09 6.38 -6.15
CA GLU A 84 -1.04 7.31 -6.04
C GLU A 84 -2.21 6.77 -6.85
N LEU A 85 -3.33 6.49 -6.18
CA LEU A 85 -4.56 5.96 -6.78
C LEU A 85 -5.53 7.09 -7.14
N ALA A 86 -6.49 6.79 -8.02
CA ALA A 86 -7.51 7.75 -8.46
C ALA A 86 -8.35 8.34 -7.29
N GLU A 87 -8.47 7.60 -6.19
CA GLU A 87 -9.14 8.04 -4.96
C GLU A 87 -8.35 9.09 -4.17
N GLY A 88 -7.13 9.45 -4.60
CA GLY A 88 -6.28 10.45 -3.95
C GLY A 88 -5.46 9.92 -2.77
N VAL A 89 -5.47 8.60 -2.54
CA VAL A 89 -4.65 7.93 -1.53
C VAL A 89 -3.32 7.47 -2.13
N ARG A 90 -2.27 7.51 -1.32
CA ARG A 90 -0.95 6.97 -1.67
C ARG A 90 -0.68 5.72 -0.84
N VAL A 91 -0.53 4.59 -1.51
CA VAL A 91 -0.36 3.29 -0.86
C VAL A 91 1.07 2.84 -1.03
N LEU A 92 1.74 2.51 0.09
CA LEU A 92 3.07 1.91 0.07
C LEU A 92 2.97 0.45 -0.40
N ALA A 93 3.80 0.08 -1.37
CA ALA A 93 3.87 -1.28 -1.89
C ALA A 93 5.31 -1.71 -2.19
N VAL A 94 5.56 -3.01 -2.08
CA VAL A 94 6.74 -3.63 -2.70
C VAL A 94 6.51 -3.64 -4.21
N LEU A 95 7.48 -3.12 -4.97
CA LEU A 95 7.37 -3.08 -6.42
C LEU A 95 8.03 -4.32 -7.01
N ASP A 96 7.26 -5.07 -7.80
CA ASP A 96 7.74 -6.17 -8.65
C ASP A 96 8.37 -5.61 -9.94
N ILE A 97 9.29 -4.66 -9.75
CA ILE A 97 9.95 -3.87 -10.78
C ILE A 97 11.41 -3.70 -10.39
N ARG A 98 12.31 -3.90 -11.35
CA ARG A 98 13.75 -3.69 -11.11
C ARG A 98 14.02 -2.19 -10.92
N PRO A 99 14.92 -1.81 -10.00
CA PRO A 99 15.22 -0.39 -9.74
C PRO A 99 15.56 0.42 -11.00
N GLU A 100 16.24 -0.18 -11.97
CA GLU A 100 16.60 0.47 -13.24
C GLU A 100 15.42 0.73 -14.19
N ASP A 101 14.29 0.03 -14.00
CA ASP A 101 13.08 0.17 -14.81
C ASP A 101 12.03 1.08 -14.12
N ALA A 102 12.31 1.57 -12.91
CA ALA A 102 11.35 2.31 -12.10
C ALA A 102 11.36 3.82 -12.44
N GLU A 103 10.29 4.29 -13.06
CA GLU A 103 10.12 5.69 -13.45
C GLU A 103 8.96 6.35 -12.68
N ILE A 104 9.20 7.51 -12.06
CA ILE A 104 8.13 8.29 -11.42
C ILE A 104 7.10 8.68 -12.48
N GLY A 105 5.82 8.44 -12.17
CA GLY A 105 4.69 8.63 -13.08
C GLY A 105 4.30 7.39 -13.87
N MET A 106 5.09 6.31 -13.87
CA MET A 106 4.72 5.09 -14.60
C MET A 106 3.43 4.45 -14.04
N PRO A 107 2.59 3.85 -14.90
CA PRO A 107 1.35 3.23 -14.47
C PRO A 107 1.62 1.90 -13.74
N LEU A 108 0.96 1.70 -12.61
CA LEU A 108 1.07 0.51 -11.77
C LEU A 108 -0.30 -0.05 -11.39
N THR A 109 -0.35 -1.37 -11.26
CA THR A 109 -1.46 -2.10 -10.63
C THR A 109 -1.00 -2.57 -9.27
N ILE A 110 -1.78 -2.30 -8.22
CA ILE A 110 -1.50 -2.67 -6.84
C ILE A 110 -2.52 -3.69 -6.34
N THR A 111 -2.04 -4.72 -5.66
CA THR A 111 -2.85 -5.80 -5.08
C THR A 111 -2.59 -5.92 -3.58
N ALA A 112 -3.62 -6.28 -2.83
CA ALA A 112 -3.43 -6.65 -1.44
C ALA A 112 -2.68 -7.99 -1.38
N GLY A 113 -1.71 -8.08 -0.47
CA GLY A 113 -0.98 -9.31 -0.17
C GLY A 113 -0.99 -9.58 1.33
N ASP A 114 -0.40 -10.70 1.73
CA ASP A 114 -0.20 -11.07 3.13
C ASP A 114 0.87 -10.16 3.76
N GLY A 115 0.41 -9.03 4.30
CA GLY A 115 1.24 -7.96 4.85
C GLY A 115 1.28 -6.71 3.96
N VAL A 116 2.46 -6.39 3.42
CA VAL A 116 2.64 -5.18 2.59
C VAL A 116 2.09 -5.43 1.18
N PRO A 117 1.28 -4.52 0.61
CA PRO A 117 0.81 -4.62 -0.77
C PRO A 117 1.93 -4.81 -1.79
N ARG A 118 1.62 -5.41 -2.94
CA ARG A 118 2.54 -5.53 -4.08
C ARG A 118 2.03 -4.74 -5.27
N ALA A 119 2.95 -4.20 -6.06
CA ALA A 119 2.60 -3.48 -7.29
C ALA A 119 3.45 -3.95 -8.47
N THR A 120 2.81 -4.11 -9.63
CA THR A 120 3.46 -4.47 -10.90
C THR A 120 3.23 -3.36 -11.93
N GLY A 121 4.07 -3.33 -12.98
CA GLY A 121 3.80 -2.51 -14.16
C GLY A 121 2.41 -2.81 -14.72
N ALA A 122 1.65 -1.77 -15.06
CA ALA A 122 0.37 -1.98 -15.73
C ALA A 122 0.62 -2.55 -17.14
N VAL A 123 -0.08 -3.62 -17.50
CA VAL A 123 -0.12 -4.09 -18.89
C VAL A 123 -0.98 -3.08 -19.65
N VAL A 124 -0.37 -2.35 -20.58
CA VAL A 124 -1.05 -1.43 -21.51
C VAL A 124 -1.74 -2.18 -22.64
#